data_AF-A0A7Y2FCJ3-F1
#
_entry.id   AF-A0A7Y2FCJ3-F1
#
_cell.length_a   1.000
_cell.length_b   1.000
_cell.length_c   1.000
_cell.angle_alpha   90.00
_cell.angle_beta   90.00
_cell.angle_gamma   90.00
#
_symmetry.space_group_name_H-M   'P 1'
#
loop_
_entity.id
_entity.type
_entity.pdbx_description
1 polymer ?
#
loop_
_entity_poly.entity_id
_entity_poly.type
_entity_poly.pdbx_seq_one_letter_code
_entity_poly.pdbx_strand_id
1 'polypeptide(L)'
;MNRICYLVCLGIMLQSCAEPKKNKETNNKENSRISLAPNRYNVAFLLMDGTYNTEYTAPYDIFQHTQYRDSIKAMNTFTVANTLEPVTTFEGIRILPDFDYTQSNLPQIDILVVPSAEHHLDSDLKDTVMINFVKNTAKKALYVTSHCDGAFVLAKAGLLDSVASTTFPSDIAAYKKMFPQLT
;
A
#
# COMPACT_ATOMS: atom_id res chain seq x y z
N MET A 1 -11.78 80.33 15.70
CA MET A 1 -12.34 79.51 16.80
C MET A 1 -12.09 78.04 16.43
N ASN A 2 -10.94 77.45 16.79
CA ASN A 2 -10.68 76.67 18.02
C ASN A 2 -11.74 75.55 18.18
N ARG A 3 -11.47 74.23 18.25
CA ARG A 3 -10.39 73.41 18.88
C ARG A 3 -10.38 71.99 18.22
N ILE A 4 -9.24 71.38 17.87
CA ILE A 4 -8.31 70.51 18.65
C ILE A 4 -8.90 69.16 19.14
N CYS A 5 -8.31 68.08 18.59
CA CYS A 5 -8.00 66.73 19.09
C CYS A 5 -8.85 66.03 20.15
N TYR A 6 -9.30 64.80 19.84
CA TYR A 6 -9.16 63.58 20.68
C TYR A 6 -9.12 62.36 19.72
N LEU A 7 -7.98 61.69 19.52
CA LEU A 7 -7.45 60.55 20.30
C LEU A 7 -8.25 59.25 20.15
N VAL A 8 -7.71 58.37 19.29
CA VAL A 8 -7.49 56.93 19.46
C VAL A 8 -8.38 56.21 20.48
N CYS A 9 -9.19 55.28 19.98
CA CYS A 9 -9.49 54.02 20.70
C CYS A 9 -9.62 52.89 19.68
N LEU A 10 -8.46 52.36 19.30
CA LEU A 10 -8.29 51.04 18.70
C LEU A 10 -8.69 50.02 19.77
N GLY A 11 -9.85 49.37 19.61
CA GLY A 11 -10.39 48.45 20.60
C GLY A 11 -11.26 47.37 19.97
N ILE A 12 -10.77 46.72 18.91
CA ILE A 12 -11.36 45.46 18.46
C ILE A 12 -10.93 44.40 19.48
N MET A 13 -11.82 44.13 20.44
CA MET A 13 -11.70 43.03 21.38
C MET A 13 -11.53 41.72 20.62
N LEU A 14 -10.32 41.14 20.70
CA LEU A 14 -10.08 39.73 20.46
C LEU A 14 -10.80 38.93 21.55
N GLN A 15 -12.07 38.62 21.35
CA GLN A 15 -12.70 37.55 22.10
C GLN A 15 -12.21 36.21 21.54
N SER A 16 -11.04 35.80 22.04
CA SER A 16 -10.61 34.41 22.02
C SER A 16 -11.64 33.60 22.81
N CYS A 17 -12.54 32.91 22.12
CA CYS A 17 -13.32 31.84 22.72
C CYS A 17 -12.36 30.75 23.20
N ALA A 18 -12.04 30.75 24.49
CA ALA A 18 -11.45 29.59 25.15
C ALA A 18 -12.54 28.51 25.24
N GLU A 19 -12.51 27.53 24.34
CA GLU A 19 -13.33 26.33 24.51
C GLU A 19 -12.90 25.57 25.78
N PRO A 20 -13.85 25.06 26.58
CA PRO A 20 -13.51 24.24 27.72
C PRO A 20 -12.84 22.96 27.20
N LYS A 21 -11.67 22.63 27.75
CA LYS A 21 -10.97 21.36 27.51
C LYS A 21 -11.93 20.22 27.86
N LYS A 22 -12.60 19.67 26.85
CA LYS A 22 -13.17 18.33 26.95
C LYS A 22 -12.02 17.41 27.31
N ASN A 23 -12.15 16.74 28.46
CA ASN A 23 -11.34 15.57 28.77
C ASN A 23 -11.34 14.69 27.53
N LYS A 24 -10.17 14.55 26.88
CA LYS A 24 -9.95 13.51 25.89
C LYS A 24 -10.13 12.21 26.66
N GLU A 25 -11.34 11.68 26.62
CA GLU A 25 -11.52 10.25 26.73
C GLU A 25 -10.46 9.65 25.82
N THR A 26 -9.57 8.87 26.43
CA THR A 26 -8.60 8.04 25.74
C THR A 26 -9.41 7.01 24.98
N ASN A 27 -9.99 7.43 23.84
CA ASN A 27 -10.44 6.52 22.81
C ASN A 27 -9.18 5.76 22.45
N ASN A 28 -9.11 4.53 22.93
CA ASN A 28 -8.27 3.51 22.35
C ASN A 28 -8.50 3.60 20.85
N LYS A 29 -7.53 4.21 20.14
CA LYS A 29 -7.41 4.08 18.70
C LYS A 29 -7.11 2.60 18.46
N GLU A 30 -8.14 1.76 18.52
CA GLU A 30 -8.16 0.62 17.64
C GLU A 30 -8.02 1.22 16.24
N ASN A 31 -6.80 1.12 15.70
CA ASN A 31 -6.48 1.52 14.34
C ASN A 31 -7.66 1.13 13.46
N SER A 32 -8.18 2.10 12.70
CA SER A 32 -9.32 1.94 11.80
C SER A 32 -8.98 0.89 10.75
N ARG A 33 -9.08 -0.38 11.12
CA ARG A 33 -8.94 -1.51 10.22
C ARG A 33 -10.11 -1.44 9.26
N ILE A 34 -9.82 -1.52 7.98
CA ILE A 34 -10.85 -1.61 6.96
C ILE A 34 -11.77 -2.80 7.25
N SER A 35 -13.06 -2.65 6.95
CA SER A 35 -14.03 -3.73 7.08
C SER A 35 -14.04 -4.57 5.80
N LEU A 36 -13.78 -5.87 5.94
CA LEU A 36 -13.80 -6.81 4.81
C LEU A 36 -15.16 -7.49 4.73
N ALA A 37 -15.84 -7.34 3.59
CA ALA A 37 -17.14 -7.96 3.40
C ALA A 37 -17.00 -9.48 3.21
N PRO A 38 -17.90 -10.29 3.80
CA PRO A 38 -17.86 -11.74 3.62
C PRO A 38 -18.18 -12.13 2.17
N ASN A 39 -17.78 -13.34 1.78
CA ASN A 39 -18.03 -13.92 0.45
C ASN A 39 -17.46 -13.12 -0.74
N ARG A 40 -16.44 -12.29 -0.50
CA ARG A 40 -15.63 -11.61 -1.53
C ARG A 40 -14.24 -12.22 -1.61
N TYR A 41 -13.56 -12.09 -2.74
CA TYR A 41 -12.13 -12.39 -2.79
C TYR A 41 -11.33 -11.28 -2.12
N ASN A 42 -10.28 -11.64 -1.40
CA ASN A 42 -9.36 -10.69 -0.78
C ASN A 42 -8.15 -10.45 -1.69
N VAL A 43 -8.01 -9.21 -2.17
CA VAL A 43 -6.94 -8.76 -3.06
C VAL A 43 -6.00 -7.85 -2.28
N ALA A 44 -4.79 -8.35 -2.02
CA ALA A 44 -3.76 -7.62 -1.31
C ALA A 44 -2.76 -7.00 -2.28
N PHE A 45 -2.44 -5.72 -2.07
CA PHE A 45 -1.40 -4.98 -2.77
C PHE A 45 -0.20 -4.80 -1.86
N LEU A 46 0.93 -5.40 -2.23
CA LEU A 46 2.15 -5.25 -1.47
C LEU A 46 2.75 -3.85 -1.70
N LEU A 47 2.87 -3.07 -0.65
CA LEU A 47 3.51 -1.76 -0.64
C LEU A 47 4.88 -1.82 0.04
N MET A 48 5.80 -1.03 -0.50
CA MET A 48 7.11 -0.71 0.06
C MET A 48 7.53 0.67 -0.38
N ASP A 49 8.52 1.23 0.32
CA ASP A 49 9.09 2.51 -0.09
C ASP A 49 9.61 2.40 -1.54
N GLY A 50 9.35 3.43 -2.33
CA GLY A 50 9.68 3.42 -3.75
C GLY A 50 8.71 2.64 -4.64
N THR A 51 7.57 2.15 -4.14
CA THR A 51 6.52 1.56 -5.01
C THR A 51 6.09 2.57 -6.06
N TYR A 52 5.96 2.17 -7.33
CA TYR A 52 5.48 3.05 -8.39
C TYR A 52 3.96 3.24 -8.33
N ASN A 53 3.49 4.49 -8.43
CA ASN A 53 2.08 4.84 -8.21
C ASN A 53 1.09 4.02 -9.05
N THR A 54 1.30 3.97 -10.37
CA THR A 54 0.35 3.35 -11.30
C THR A 54 0.29 1.82 -11.18
N GLU A 55 1.37 1.22 -10.73
CA GLU A 55 1.55 -0.24 -10.65
C GLU A 55 0.68 -0.87 -9.56
N TYR A 56 0.29 -0.08 -8.55
CA TYR A 56 -0.72 -0.48 -7.58
C TYR A 56 -2.08 0.20 -7.84
N THR A 57 -2.13 1.52 -8.09
CA THR A 57 -3.42 2.25 -8.18
C THR A 57 -4.32 1.79 -9.32
N ALA A 58 -3.79 1.63 -10.53
CA ALA A 58 -4.61 1.24 -11.68
C ALA A 58 -5.27 -0.15 -11.51
N PRO A 59 -4.52 -1.22 -11.15
CA PRO A 59 -5.14 -2.50 -10.81
C PRO A 59 -6.02 -2.42 -9.56
N TYR A 60 -5.66 -1.61 -8.56
CA TYR A 60 -6.48 -1.42 -7.35
C TYR A 60 -7.89 -0.93 -7.73
N ASP A 61 -7.99 0.10 -8.58
CA ASP A 61 -9.27 0.63 -9.08
C ASP A 61 -10.08 -0.45 -9.80
N ILE A 62 -9.44 -1.27 -10.65
CA ILE A 62 -10.11 -2.35 -11.38
C ILE A 62 -10.68 -3.39 -10.42
N PHE A 63 -9.88 -3.89 -9.47
CA PHE A 63 -10.33 -4.90 -8.52
C PHE A 63 -11.40 -4.35 -7.57
N GLN A 64 -11.25 -3.10 -7.11
CA GLN A 64 -12.22 -2.46 -6.23
C GLN A 64 -13.57 -2.28 -6.94
N HIS A 65 -13.56 -1.88 -8.21
CA HIS A 65 -14.77 -1.67 -8.98
C HIS A 65 -15.58 -2.94 -9.29
N THR A 66 -15.02 -4.14 -9.05
CA THR A 66 -15.75 -5.40 -9.21
C THR A 66 -17.01 -5.45 -8.35
N GLN A 67 -17.06 -4.74 -7.22
CA GLN A 67 -18.24 -4.70 -6.36
C GLN A 67 -19.47 -4.01 -7.00
N TYR A 68 -19.28 -3.29 -8.10
CA TYR A 68 -20.35 -2.63 -8.85
C TYR A 68 -20.76 -3.41 -10.09
N ARG A 69 -20.37 -4.69 -10.19
CA ARG A 69 -20.57 -5.54 -11.38
C ARG A 69 -21.26 -6.85 -10.98
N ASP A 70 -22.48 -7.06 -11.45
CA ASP A 70 -23.27 -8.26 -11.10
C ASP A 70 -22.67 -9.57 -11.63
N SER A 71 -21.97 -9.50 -12.76
CA SER A 71 -21.39 -10.68 -13.42
C SER A 71 -19.98 -11.05 -12.93
N ILE A 72 -19.45 -10.33 -11.93
CA ILE A 72 -18.10 -10.54 -11.39
C ILE A 72 -18.20 -10.70 -9.88
N LYS A 73 -17.55 -11.73 -9.33
CA LYS A 73 -17.49 -11.88 -7.87
C LYS A 73 -16.75 -10.66 -7.28
N ALA A 74 -17.46 -9.92 -6.43
CA ALA A 74 -16.92 -8.75 -5.77
C ALA A 74 -15.66 -9.07 -4.95
N MET A 75 -14.79 -8.07 -4.81
CA MET A 75 -13.51 -8.20 -4.13
C MET A 75 -13.38 -7.18 -3.00
N ASN A 76 -12.68 -7.57 -1.92
CA ASN A 76 -12.13 -6.66 -0.93
C ASN A 76 -10.70 -6.32 -1.38
N THR A 77 -10.46 -5.06 -1.69
CA THR A 77 -9.14 -4.58 -2.11
C THR A 77 -8.48 -3.85 -0.96
N PHE A 78 -7.22 -4.16 -0.67
CA PHE A 78 -6.48 -3.54 0.43
C PHE A 78 -4.98 -3.60 0.23
N THR A 79 -4.27 -2.78 1.00
CA THR A 79 -2.82 -2.65 0.98
C THR A 79 -2.17 -3.37 2.15
N VAL A 80 -0.98 -3.92 1.91
CA VAL A 80 -0.17 -4.59 2.94
C VAL A 80 1.27 -4.09 2.86
N ALA A 81 1.90 -3.80 3.99
CA ALA A 81 3.32 -3.43 4.10
C ALA A 81 3.94 -4.13 5.32
N ASN A 82 5.24 -3.96 5.59
CA ASN A 82 5.86 -4.45 6.84
C ASN A 82 5.64 -3.49 8.03
N THR A 83 4.71 -2.56 7.89
CA THR A 83 4.47 -1.46 8.82
C THR A 83 3.05 -0.95 8.67
N LEU A 84 2.55 -0.26 9.70
CA LEU A 84 1.34 0.56 9.62
C LEU A 84 1.67 2.06 9.53
N GLU A 85 2.95 2.43 9.51
CA GLU A 85 3.38 3.80 9.25
C GLU A 85 3.29 4.10 7.75
N PRO A 86 3.17 5.39 7.35
CA PRO A 86 3.05 5.74 5.95
C PRO A 86 4.27 5.31 5.13
N VAL A 87 4.01 4.60 4.03
CA VAL A 87 4.98 4.24 2.99
C VAL A 87 5.03 5.36 1.95
N THR A 88 6.22 5.68 1.44
CA THR A 88 6.41 6.72 0.42
C THR A 88 6.66 6.07 -0.95
N THR A 89 5.78 6.33 -1.92
CA THR A 89 5.96 5.86 -3.30
C THR A 89 7.14 6.53 -3.98
N PHE A 90 7.58 6.00 -5.12
CA PHE A 90 8.69 6.54 -5.89
C PHE A 90 8.48 8.03 -6.22
N GLU A 91 7.27 8.42 -6.61
CA GLU A 91 6.94 9.81 -6.94
C GLU A 91 6.52 10.65 -5.72
N GLY A 92 6.67 10.14 -4.50
CA GLY A 92 6.52 10.89 -3.25
C GLY A 92 5.11 10.91 -2.63
N ILE A 93 4.18 10.07 -3.09
CA ILE A 93 2.87 9.91 -2.43
C ILE A 93 3.06 9.12 -1.14
N ARG A 94 2.45 9.60 -0.04
CA ARG A 94 2.46 8.89 1.24
C ARG A 94 1.16 8.11 1.39
N ILE A 95 1.27 6.79 1.54
CA ILE A 95 0.14 5.87 1.65
C ILE A 95 0.17 5.22 3.02
N LEU A 96 -0.97 5.19 3.71
CA LEU A 96 -1.13 4.47 4.96
C LEU A 96 -1.52 3.01 4.66
N PRO A 97 -0.72 1.99 5.01
CA PRO A 97 -1.07 0.60 4.77
C PRO A 97 -2.26 0.14 5.63
N ASP A 98 -3.11 -0.74 5.08
CA ASP A 98 -4.25 -1.30 5.82
C ASP A 98 -3.82 -2.39 6.81
N PHE A 99 -2.80 -3.17 6.44
CA PHE A 99 -2.25 -4.25 7.27
C PHE A 99 -0.72 -4.29 7.26
N ASP A 100 -0.15 -4.67 8.40
CA ASP A 100 1.26 -5.01 8.55
C ASP A 100 1.44 -6.53 8.44
N TYR A 101 2.07 -7.01 7.36
CA TYR A 101 2.25 -8.43 7.08
C TYR A 101 3.22 -9.16 8.02
N THR A 102 3.93 -8.43 8.88
CA THR A 102 4.79 -9.02 9.92
C THR A 102 4.00 -9.42 11.17
N GLN A 103 2.74 -8.99 11.29
CA GLN A 103 1.83 -9.30 12.38
C GLN A 103 0.98 -10.54 12.08
N SER A 104 0.32 -11.10 13.09
CA SER A 104 -0.51 -12.29 12.94
C SER A 104 -1.94 -12.03 12.44
N ASN A 105 -2.38 -10.77 12.37
CA ASN A 105 -3.78 -10.40 12.14
C ASN A 105 -4.12 -10.15 10.66
N LEU A 106 -3.49 -10.87 9.73
CA LEU A 106 -3.77 -10.73 8.31
C LEU A 106 -5.04 -11.51 7.92
N PRO A 107 -5.92 -10.91 7.10
CA PRO A 107 -6.95 -11.68 6.42
C PRO A 107 -6.31 -12.70 5.48
N GLN A 108 -7.03 -13.78 5.19
CA GLN A 108 -6.65 -14.69 4.09
C GLN A 108 -6.55 -13.88 2.79
N ILE A 109 -5.46 -14.04 2.06
CA ILE A 109 -5.24 -13.36 0.77
C ILE A 109 -5.53 -14.37 -0.35
N ASP A 110 -6.51 -14.07 -1.20
CA ASP A 110 -6.85 -14.90 -2.35
C ASP A 110 -6.04 -14.48 -3.59
N ILE A 111 -5.75 -13.19 -3.72
CA ILE A 111 -4.98 -12.63 -4.83
C ILE A 111 -3.92 -11.69 -4.24
N LEU A 112 -2.65 -11.96 -4.51
CA LEU A 112 -1.54 -11.06 -4.16
C LEU A 112 -1.03 -10.35 -5.40
N VAL A 113 -1.00 -9.01 -5.35
CA VAL A 113 -0.45 -8.16 -6.38
C VAL A 113 0.87 -7.56 -5.88
N VAL A 114 1.95 -7.80 -6.62
CA VAL A 114 3.29 -7.27 -6.35
C VAL A 114 3.62 -6.21 -7.41
N PRO A 115 3.45 -4.91 -7.11
CA PRO A 115 3.83 -3.83 -8.02
C PRO A 115 5.36 -3.81 -8.22
N SER A 116 5.88 -2.95 -9.10
CA SER A 116 7.30 -2.61 -9.05
C SER A 116 7.60 -1.58 -7.97
N ALA A 117 8.84 -1.60 -7.48
CA ALA A 117 9.39 -0.60 -6.59
C ALA A 117 10.84 -0.30 -6.97
N GLU A 118 11.34 0.85 -6.52
CA GLU A 118 12.68 1.40 -6.83
C GLU A 118 13.82 0.38 -6.66
N HIS A 119 13.71 -0.52 -5.69
CA HIS A 119 14.80 -1.42 -5.27
C HIS A 119 14.52 -2.91 -5.54
N HIS A 120 13.58 -3.22 -6.44
CA HIS A 120 13.21 -4.59 -6.81
C HIS A 120 14.31 -5.38 -7.55
N LEU A 121 15.38 -4.72 -7.99
CA LEU A 121 16.52 -5.38 -8.61
C LEU A 121 17.70 -5.57 -7.64
N ASP A 122 17.64 -5.01 -6.41
CA ASP A 122 18.79 -4.98 -5.50
C ASP A 122 18.44 -5.21 -4.01
N SER A 123 18.18 -4.18 -3.22
CA SER A 123 18.03 -4.30 -1.77
C SER A 123 16.76 -5.02 -1.36
N ASP A 124 15.66 -4.87 -2.10
CA ASP A 124 14.40 -5.50 -1.72
C ASP A 124 14.48 -7.03 -1.86
N LEU A 125 15.30 -7.52 -2.80
CA LEU A 125 15.56 -8.96 -2.96
C LEU A 125 16.37 -9.58 -1.82
N LYS A 126 16.95 -8.74 -0.95
CA LYS A 126 17.64 -9.17 0.28
C LYS A 126 16.72 -9.15 1.50
N ASP A 127 15.54 -8.53 1.40
CA ASP A 127 14.54 -8.56 2.47
C ASP A 127 13.89 -9.95 2.55
N THR A 128 14.48 -10.80 3.38
CA THR A 128 13.96 -12.15 3.60
C THR A 128 12.57 -12.15 4.24
N VAL A 129 12.16 -11.10 4.95
CA VAL A 129 10.83 -11.00 5.57
C VAL A 129 9.79 -10.82 4.47
N MET A 130 10.00 -9.86 3.56
CA MET A 130 9.14 -9.63 2.40
C MET A 130 9.08 -10.87 1.49
N ILE A 131 10.23 -11.43 1.12
CA ILE A 131 10.28 -12.61 0.24
C ILE A 131 9.55 -13.81 0.86
N ASN A 132 9.71 -14.04 2.17
CA ASN A 132 8.99 -15.10 2.86
C ASN A 132 7.50 -14.81 2.98
N PHE A 133 7.09 -13.56 3.16
CA PHE A 133 5.67 -13.18 3.11
C PHE A 133 5.06 -13.54 1.75
N VAL A 134 5.68 -13.12 0.65
CA VAL A 134 5.22 -13.43 -0.72
C VAL A 134 5.15 -14.95 -0.92
N LYS A 135 6.21 -15.68 -0.59
CA LYS A 135 6.28 -17.14 -0.73
C LYS A 135 5.22 -17.87 0.11
N ASN A 136 4.97 -17.43 1.34
CA ASN A 136 4.00 -18.08 2.23
C ASN A 136 2.57 -17.76 1.85
N THR A 137 2.29 -16.53 1.42
CA THR A 137 0.98 -16.13 0.90
C THR A 137 0.62 -16.94 -0.35
N ALA A 138 1.58 -17.13 -1.26
CA ALA A 138 1.40 -17.91 -2.49
C ALA A 138 0.95 -19.36 -2.26
N LYS A 139 1.24 -19.96 -1.10
CA LYS A 139 0.81 -21.34 -0.78
C LYS A 139 -0.71 -21.48 -0.67
N LYS A 140 -1.42 -20.39 -0.39
CA LYS A 140 -2.87 -20.37 -0.19
C LYS A 140 -3.61 -19.44 -1.14
N ALA A 141 -2.91 -18.51 -1.77
CA ALA A 141 -3.49 -17.63 -2.78
C ALA A 141 -3.94 -18.42 -4.00
N LEU A 142 -5.05 -18.00 -4.61
CA LEU A 142 -5.50 -18.49 -5.91
C LEU A 142 -4.61 -17.93 -7.03
N TYR A 143 -4.19 -16.68 -6.89
CA TYR A 143 -3.32 -16.01 -7.87
C TYR A 143 -2.27 -15.15 -7.16
N VAL A 144 -1.06 -15.14 -7.73
CA VAL A 144 -0.03 -14.15 -7.40
C VAL A 144 0.41 -13.53 -8.72
N THR A 145 0.33 -12.22 -8.82
CA THR A 145 0.70 -11.47 -10.01
C THR A 145 1.72 -10.41 -9.66
N SER A 146 2.55 -10.05 -10.64
CA SER A 146 3.48 -8.94 -10.54
C SER A 146 3.37 -8.01 -11.73
N HIS A 147 3.80 -6.77 -11.54
CA HIS A 147 3.94 -5.82 -12.64
C HIS A 147 5.38 -5.33 -12.75
N CYS A 148 5.83 -5.09 -13.99
CA CYS A 148 7.16 -4.56 -14.26
C CYS A 148 8.22 -5.37 -13.48
N ASP A 149 9.04 -4.72 -12.66
CA ASP A 149 10.11 -5.37 -11.90
C ASP A 149 9.65 -6.15 -10.66
N GLY A 150 8.36 -6.13 -10.31
CA GLY A 150 7.78 -7.06 -9.34
C GLY A 150 8.04 -8.54 -9.67
N ALA A 151 8.32 -8.85 -10.94
CA ALA A 151 8.71 -10.18 -11.39
C ALA A 151 9.99 -10.70 -10.71
N PHE A 152 10.93 -9.82 -10.32
CA PHE A 152 12.13 -10.19 -9.59
C PHE A 152 11.82 -10.72 -8.18
N VAL A 153 10.82 -10.14 -7.51
CA VAL A 153 10.35 -10.60 -6.20
C VAL A 153 9.72 -11.99 -6.30
N LEU A 154 8.86 -12.22 -7.30
CA LEU A 154 8.25 -13.54 -7.53
C LEU A 154 9.29 -14.60 -7.92
N ALA A 155 10.27 -14.24 -8.76
CA ALA A 155 11.39 -15.11 -9.11
C ALA A 155 12.22 -15.46 -7.87
N LYS A 156 12.57 -14.47 -7.05
CA LYS A 156 13.31 -14.67 -5.81
C LYS A 156 12.57 -15.53 -4.79
N ALA A 157 11.24 -15.43 -4.75
CA ALA A 157 10.38 -16.28 -3.93
C ALA A 157 10.27 -17.73 -4.45
N GLY A 158 10.78 -18.03 -5.66
CA GLY A 158 10.72 -19.33 -6.32
C GLY A 158 9.35 -19.64 -6.92
N LEU A 159 8.53 -18.62 -7.19
CA LEU A 159 7.16 -18.80 -7.71
C LEU A 159 7.13 -19.00 -9.23
N LEU A 160 8.22 -18.67 -9.91
CA LEU A 160 8.28 -18.64 -11.37
C LEU A 160 9.07 -19.81 -11.98
N ASP A 161 9.63 -20.70 -11.16
CA ASP A 161 10.54 -21.77 -11.60
C ASP A 161 9.91 -22.80 -12.56
N SER A 162 8.59 -22.81 -12.72
CA SER A 162 7.86 -23.79 -13.54
C SER A 162 6.85 -23.18 -14.52
N VAL A 163 6.87 -21.85 -14.68
CA VAL A 163 5.94 -21.12 -15.55
C VAL A 163 6.70 -20.12 -16.40
N ALA A 164 6.17 -19.79 -17.57
CA ALA A 164 6.70 -18.69 -18.36
C ALA A 164 6.51 -17.36 -17.61
N SER A 165 7.54 -16.51 -17.61
CA SER A 165 7.49 -15.19 -16.98
C SER A 165 8.07 -14.09 -17.86
N THR A 166 7.75 -12.84 -17.53
CA THR A 166 8.30 -11.63 -18.16
C THR A 166 8.55 -10.57 -17.10
N THR A 167 9.34 -9.56 -17.43
CA THR A 167 9.61 -8.37 -16.60
C THR A 167 9.61 -7.12 -17.48
N PHE A 168 9.98 -5.95 -16.94
CA PHE A 168 10.18 -4.74 -17.73
C PHE A 168 11.17 -4.97 -18.88
N PRO A 169 10.92 -4.44 -20.11
CA PRO A 169 11.76 -4.75 -21.28
C PRO A 169 13.26 -4.50 -21.08
N SER A 170 13.62 -3.42 -20.39
CA SER A 170 15.03 -3.07 -20.16
C SER A 170 15.72 -4.02 -19.17
N ASP A 171 14.97 -4.73 -18.32
CA ASP A 171 15.51 -5.56 -17.24
C ASP A 171 15.58 -7.04 -17.58
N ILE A 172 15.15 -7.44 -18.79
CA ILE A 172 15.19 -8.84 -19.26
C ILE A 172 16.61 -9.43 -19.16
N ALA A 173 17.65 -8.66 -19.48
CA ALA A 173 19.03 -9.14 -19.42
C ALA A 173 19.47 -9.40 -17.97
N ALA A 174 19.13 -8.49 -17.04
CA ALA A 174 19.41 -8.65 -15.61
C ALA A 174 18.62 -9.82 -15.03
N TYR A 175 17.35 -9.96 -15.41
CA TYR A 175 16.45 -11.02 -14.98
C TYR A 175 16.99 -12.41 -15.34
N LYS A 176 17.38 -12.62 -16.60
CA LYS A 176 18.02 -13.87 -17.06
C LYS A 176 19.34 -14.15 -16.36
N LYS A 177 20.14 -13.12 -16.10
CA LYS A 177 21.42 -13.27 -15.40
C LYS A 177 21.22 -13.68 -13.94
N MET A 178 20.22 -13.09 -13.27
CA MET A 178 19.96 -13.31 -11.85
C MET A 178 19.23 -14.64 -11.59
N PHE A 179 18.35 -15.03 -12.52
CA PHE A 179 17.54 -16.25 -12.41
C PHE A 179 17.69 -17.12 -13.67
N PRO A 180 18.88 -17.71 -13.90
CA PRO A 180 19.18 -18.48 -15.11
C PRO A 180 18.38 -19.78 -15.22
N GLN A 181 17.70 -20.19 -14.15
CA GLN A 181 16.81 -21.36 -14.14
C GLN A 181 15.44 -21.09 -14.75
N LEU A 182 15.04 -19.81 -14.89
CA LEU A 182 13.75 -19.45 -15.49
C LEU A 182 13.80 -19.62 -17.01
N THR A 183 12.70 -20.12 -17.58
CA THR A 183 12.54 -20.37 -19.02
C THR A 183 12.05 -19.13 -19.75
#